data_AF-A0A0A8JMH7-F1
#
_entry.id   AF-A0A0A8JMH7-F1
#
_cell.length_a   1.000
_cell.length_b   1.000
_cell.length_c   1.000
_cell.angle_alpha   90.00
_cell.angle_beta   90.00
_cell.angle_gamma   90.00
#
_symmetry.space_group_name_H-M   'P 1'
#
loop_
_entity.id
_entity.type
_entity.pdbx_description
1 polymer ?
#
loop_
_entity_poly.entity_id
_entity_poly.type
_entity_poly.pdbx_seq_one_letter_code
_entity_poly.pdbx_strand_id
1 'polypeptide(L)'
;MRKRIGLVLAALFLAGCGTAENSSGLAPKEKSAGNEREIVAQLKQTVKESKLREAALKELEENGLLDDPEMKEDLAVQAIEGPAVMEALDSVYGEEGHRKEGVLFYENQSDNAAQPGIWIGIQDPDERLDKVVDLLQQQVGAGKILASPIHFYRSAYSEDDLRQLQDDVLEAIQPMNTGRGSLGISADVKTGDIEISHDFLKEGQQEELRHQFADHLLHFEQTGRMVAEPGEPTTTYPEQPFTTTPSTEGSYVMEIGEGQMLVVDAKPRDFGSGDFYDAVYYGYPDAANDLKVGQRVKVEASGPIAESYPGQGSAKYVEVLPEYKPEQAKLSESEVIGKVIQQAKKKLEGMVIIRSITFNEKTANWKVEAMQSGEDQVSVIKIQDE
;
A
#
# COMPACT_ATOMS: atom_id res chain seq x y z
N MET A 1 -13.11 -29.86 37.16
CA MET A 1 -12.13 -29.04 36.43
C MET A 1 -12.55 -28.97 34.97
N ARG A 2 -13.12 -27.84 34.54
CA ARG A 2 -13.50 -27.60 33.13
C ARG A 2 -12.25 -27.13 32.39
N LYS A 3 -11.74 -27.92 31.45
CA LYS A 3 -10.69 -27.48 30.53
C LYS A 3 -11.30 -26.41 29.61
N ARG A 4 -10.82 -25.18 29.71
CA ARG A 4 -11.08 -24.13 28.71
C ARG A 4 -10.24 -24.51 27.50
N ILE A 5 -10.89 -24.93 26.41
CA ILE A 5 -10.27 -24.96 25.09
C ILE A 5 -10.22 -23.49 24.68
N GLY A 6 -9.06 -22.87 24.84
CA GLY A 6 -8.81 -21.57 24.23
C GLY A 6 -8.69 -21.82 22.73
N LEU A 7 -9.69 -21.38 21.97
CA LEU A 7 -9.51 -21.18 20.54
C LEU A 7 -8.48 -20.07 20.44
N VAL A 8 -7.27 -20.40 20.02
CA VAL A 8 -6.31 -19.37 19.62
C VAL A 8 -6.87 -18.83 18.33
N LEU A 9 -7.41 -17.61 18.33
CA LEU A 9 -7.51 -16.84 17.10
C LEU A 9 -6.08 -16.79 16.56
N ALA A 10 -5.81 -17.61 15.55
CA ALA A 10 -4.68 -17.37 14.68
C ALA A 10 -4.85 -15.93 14.22
N ALA A 11 -3.82 -15.10 14.39
CA ALA A 11 -3.83 -13.75 13.87
C ALA A 11 -4.27 -13.87 12.42
N LEU A 12 -5.41 -13.27 12.08
CA LEU A 12 -5.87 -13.17 10.71
C LEU A 12 -4.70 -12.53 9.97
N PHE A 13 -3.94 -13.34 9.23
CA PHE A 13 -3.07 -12.83 8.21
C PHE A 13 -4.03 -12.18 7.22
N LEU A 14 -4.19 -10.86 7.36
CA LEU A 14 -4.60 -10.01 6.27
C LEU A 14 -3.54 -10.22 5.19
N ALA A 15 -3.70 -11.28 4.39
CA ALA A 15 -3.11 -11.33 3.07
C ALA A 15 -3.55 -10.02 2.42
N GLY A 16 -2.58 -9.18 2.09
CA GLY A 16 -2.76 -7.76 1.84
C GLY A 16 -4.00 -7.49 1.00
N CYS A 17 -5.01 -6.90 1.63
CA CYS A 17 -6.01 -6.15 0.90
C CYS A 17 -5.24 -5.08 0.13
N GLY A 18 -5.25 -5.17 -1.20
CA GLY A 18 -4.99 -4.01 -2.03
C GLY A 18 -5.96 -2.92 -1.58
N THR A 19 -5.43 -1.88 -0.93
CA THR A 19 -6.18 -0.67 -0.62
C THR A 19 -6.49 0.02 -1.95
N ALA A 20 -7.69 -0.24 -2.47
CA ALA A 20 -8.28 0.57 -3.53
C ALA A 20 -8.58 1.96 -2.95
N GLU A 21 -7.62 2.89 -3.09
CA GLU A 21 -7.91 4.31 -2.93
C GLU A 21 -8.59 4.85 -4.19
N ASN A 22 -9.71 5.53 -3.95
CA ASN A 22 -10.57 6.17 -4.94
C ASN A 22 -9.79 6.99 -5.99
N SER A 23 -9.72 6.47 -7.21
CA SER A 23 -9.56 7.30 -8.42
C SER A 23 -10.88 7.29 -9.22
N SER A 24 -11.36 8.49 -9.49
CA SER A 24 -12.68 8.76 -10.00
C SER A 24 -12.85 8.37 -11.47
N GLY A 25 -13.89 7.59 -11.76
CA GLY A 25 -14.73 7.82 -12.93
C GLY A 25 -14.35 7.13 -14.23
N LEU A 26 -14.36 5.80 -14.25
CA LEU A 26 -14.72 5.02 -15.45
C LEU A 26 -15.68 3.91 -15.04
N ALA A 27 -16.86 3.88 -15.66
CA ALA A 27 -17.87 2.85 -15.44
C ALA A 27 -17.28 1.45 -15.72
N PRO A 28 -17.52 0.45 -14.86
CA PRO A 28 -17.02 -0.89 -15.10
C PRO A 28 -17.75 -1.45 -16.33
N LYS A 29 -17.00 -1.64 -17.42
CA LYS A 29 -17.46 -2.49 -18.52
C LYS A 29 -17.34 -3.93 -18.05
N GLU A 30 -18.46 -4.48 -17.61
CA GLU A 30 -18.70 -5.91 -17.52
C GLU A 30 -18.20 -6.61 -18.80
N LYS A 31 -17.17 -7.44 -18.61
CA LYS A 31 -16.98 -8.67 -19.36
C LYS A 31 -16.60 -9.75 -18.35
N SER A 32 -17.60 -10.33 -17.69
CA SER A 32 -17.42 -11.67 -17.13
C SER A 32 -17.36 -12.64 -18.31
N ALA A 33 -16.15 -12.85 -18.83
CA ALA A 33 -15.89 -14.04 -19.62
C ALA A 33 -16.11 -15.22 -18.67
N GLY A 34 -17.12 -16.03 -18.96
CA GLY A 34 -17.47 -17.19 -18.15
C GLY A 34 -16.31 -18.17 -18.09
N ASN A 35 -15.51 -18.08 -17.03
CA ASN A 35 -14.55 -19.12 -16.67
C ASN A 35 -15.34 -20.29 -16.09
N GLU A 36 -15.85 -21.15 -16.98
CA GLU A 36 -16.21 -22.51 -16.57
C GLU A 36 -14.92 -23.21 -16.12
N ARG A 37 -14.61 -23.09 -14.82
CA ARG A 37 -13.50 -23.80 -14.18
C ARG A 37 -13.79 -25.29 -14.25
N GLU A 38 -12.84 -26.08 -14.76
CA GLU A 38 -12.97 -27.54 -14.81
C GLU A 38 -12.92 -28.09 -13.39
N ILE A 39 -14.07 -28.46 -12.83
CA ILE A 39 -14.14 -29.04 -11.48
C ILE A 39 -13.54 -30.45 -11.48
N VAL A 40 -12.49 -30.65 -10.69
CA VAL A 40 -11.73 -31.92 -10.64
C VAL A 40 -12.06 -32.79 -9.43
N ALA A 41 -12.63 -32.20 -8.38
CA ALA A 41 -13.11 -32.92 -7.21
C ALA A 41 -14.26 -32.16 -6.53
N GLN A 42 -15.06 -32.86 -5.72
CA GLN A 42 -16.16 -32.27 -4.96
C GLN A 42 -16.31 -32.95 -3.60
N LEU A 43 -16.56 -32.15 -2.56
CA LEU A 43 -16.95 -32.64 -1.25
C LEU A 43 -18.48 -32.84 -1.20
N LYS A 44 -18.92 -33.85 -0.47
CA LYS A 44 -20.33 -34.10 -0.20
C LYS A 44 -20.74 -33.44 1.10
N GLN A 45 -21.72 -32.54 1.04
CA GLN A 45 -22.32 -31.93 2.23
C GLN A 45 -23.16 -32.97 3.00
N THR A 46 -22.66 -33.44 4.15
CA THR A 46 -23.35 -34.44 5.00
C THR A 46 -23.98 -33.86 6.27
N VAL A 47 -23.61 -32.63 6.63
CA VAL A 47 -24.16 -31.88 7.77
C VAL A 47 -24.82 -30.60 7.27
N LYS A 48 -25.74 -30.00 8.03
CA LYS A 48 -26.33 -28.69 7.66
C LYS A 48 -25.64 -27.51 8.34
N GLU A 49 -25.07 -27.75 9.51
CA GLU A 49 -24.54 -26.73 10.42
C GLU A 49 -23.19 -27.19 10.96
N SER A 50 -22.29 -26.23 11.22
CA SER A 50 -21.02 -26.45 11.92
C SER A 50 -21.04 -25.67 13.23
N LYS A 51 -20.85 -26.38 14.35
CA LYS A 51 -20.76 -25.76 15.69
C LYS A 51 -19.55 -24.84 15.83
N LEU A 52 -18.48 -25.13 15.09
CA LEU A 52 -17.29 -24.27 15.07
C LEU A 52 -17.60 -22.96 14.34
N ARG A 53 -18.33 -23.05 13.22
CA ARG A 53 -18.79 -21.89 12.45
C ARG A 53 -19.73 -21.00 13.26
N GLU A 54 -20.71 -21.57 13.93
CA GLU A 54 -21.62 -20.83 14.82
C GLU A 54 -20.87 -20.10 15.96
N ALA A 55 -19.89 -20.77 16.57
CA ALA A 55 -19.09 -20.18 17.64
C ALA A 55 -18.22 -19.01 17.14
N ALA A 56 -17.58 -19.16 15.98
CA ALA A 56 -16.77 -18.11 15.37
C ALA A 56 -17.62 -16.90 14.96
N LEU A 57 -18.77 -17.11 14.32
CA LEU A 57 -19.71 -16.04 13.98
C LEU A 57 -20.17 -15.27 15.22
N LYS A 58 -20.50 -15.98 16.30
CA LYS A 58 -20.90 -15.35 17.55
C LYS A 58 -19.79 -14.47 18.14
N GLU A 59 -18.54 -14.93 18.08
CA GLU A 59 -17.39 -14.14 18.56
C GLU A 59 -17.17 -12.87 17.72
N LEU A 60 -17.34 -12.95 16.40
CA LEU A 60 -17.26 -11.78 15.52
C LEU A 60 -18.38 -10.76 15.81
N GLU A 61 -19.60 -11.23 16.09
CA GLU A 61 -20.71 -10.38 16.52
C GLU A 61 -20.45 -9.69 17.86
N GLU A 62 -19.91 -10.42 18.85
CA GLU A 62 -19.59 -9.86 20.17
C GLU A 62 -18.50 -8.77 20.11
N ASN A 63 -17.62 -8.82 19.10
CA ASN A 63 -16.59 -7.81 18.86
C ASN A 63 -17.08 -6.59 18.05
N GLY A 64 -18.38 -6.53 17.70
CA GLY A 64 -18.97 -5.39 16.99
C GLY A 64 -18.47 -5.23 15.56
N LEU A 65 -17.91 -6.29 14.97
CA LEU A 65 -17.27 -6.23 13.66
C LEU A 65 -18.25 -6.40 12.48
N LEU A 66 -19.52 -6.78 12.71
CA LEU A 66 -20.37 -7.27 11.62
C LEU A 66 -21.88 -6.99 11.76
N ASP A 67 -22.38 -6.04 10.97
CA ASP A 67 -23.82 -5.88 10.68
C ASP A 67 -24.23 -6.49 9.33
N ASP A 68 -23.28 -6.75 8.42
CA ASP A 68 -23.53 -7.27 7.08
C ASP A 68 -23.52 -8.82 7.04
N PRO A 69 -24.64 -9.48 6.66
CA PRO A 69 -24.70 -10.93 6.52
C PRO A 69 -23.72 -11.54 5.51
N GLU A 70 -23.38 -10.84 4.43
CA GLU A 70 -22.48 -11.37 3.39
C GLU A 70 -21.04 -11.42 3.91
N MET A 71 -20.60 -10.32 4.52
CA MET A 71 -19.30 -10.25 5.18
C MET A 71 -19.16 -11.26 6.33
N LYS A 72 -20.26 -11.56 7.04
CA LYS A 72 -20.28 -12.63 8.06
C LYS A 72 -19.97 -13.99 7.46
N GLU A 73 -20.61 -14.32 6.35
CA GLU A 73 -20.42 -15.60 5.68
C GLU A 73 -18.96 -15.73 5.17
N ASP A 74 -18.43 -14.67 4.55
CA ASP A 74 -17.07 -14.62 4.04
C ASP A 74 -16.03 -14.81 5.16
N LEU A 75 -16.15 -14.08 6.25
CA LEU A 75 -15.25 -14.20 7.40
C LEU A 75 -15.34 -15.57 8.06
N ALA A 76 -16.53 -16.17 8.12
CA ALA A 76 -16.66 -17.50 8.68
C ALA A 76 -16.01 -18.56 7.77
N VAL A 77 -16.10 -18.43 6.44
CA VAL A 77 -15.35 -19.30 5.50
C VAL A 77 -13.85 -19.14 5.72
N GLN A 78 -13.35 -17.92 5.81
CA GLN A 78 -11.93 -17.64 6.03
C GLN A 78 -11.44 -18.09 7.41
N ALA A 79 -12.28 -18.07 8.44
CA ALA A 79 -11.90 -18.44 9.80
C ALA A 79 -11.98 -19.96 10.07
N ILE A 80 -12.82 -20.69 9.33
CA ILE A 80 -13.11 -22.10 9.60
C ILE A 80 -12.67 -23.01 8.46
N GLU A 81 -13.24 -22.82 7.27
CA GLU A 81 -12.94 -23.66 6.11
C GLU A 81 -11.53 -23.41 5.57
N GLY A 82 -11.08 -22.15 5.54
CA GLY A 82 -9.75 -21.76 5.07
C GLY A 82 -8.62 -22.51 5.77
N PRO A 83 -8.47 -22.40 7.11
CA PRO A 83 -7.44 -23.11 7.86
C PRO A 83 -7.55 -24.63 7.74
N ALA A 84 -8.76 -25.19 7.65
CA ALA A 84 -8.95 -26.62 7.48
C ALA A 84 -8.45 -27.11 6.10
N VAL A 85 -8.68 -26.33 5.05
CA VAL A 85 -8.14 -26.58 3.70
C VAL A 85 -6.62 -26.48 3.71
N MET A 86 -6.05 -25.43 4.30
CA MET A 86 -4.60 -25.28 4.43
C MET A 86 -3.96 -26.45 5.18
N GLU A 87 -4.51 -26.84 6.33
CA GLU A 87 -4.00 -27.99 7.11
C GLU A 87 -4.04 -29.29 6.29
N ALA A 88 -5.10 -29.52 5.52
CA ALA A 88 -5.23 -30.70 4.68
C ALA A 88 -4.23 -30.69 3.51
N LEU A 89 -4.06 -29.54 2.85
CA LEU A 89 -3.07 -29.34 1.79
C LEU A 89 -1.65 -29.55 2.33
N ASP A 90 -1.30 -28.92 3.45
CA ASP A 90 0.04 -29.02 4.06
C ASP A 90 0.34 -30.44 4.54
N SER A 91 -0.66 -31.17 5.03
CA SER A 91 -0.51 -32.57 5.46
C SER A 91 -0.18 -33.51 4.30
N VAL A 92 -0.57 -33.17 3.07
CA VAL A 92 -0.45 -34.06 1.90
C VAL A 92 0.65 -33.60 0.94
N TYR A 93 0.70 -32.30 0.64
CA TYR A 93 1.65 -31.69 -0.28
C TYR A 93 2.87 -31.07 0.44
N GLY A 94 2.77 -30.82 1.76
CA GLY A 94 3.76 -30.07 2.53
C GLY A 94 3.46 -28.57 2.59
N GLU A 95 4.11 -27.87 3.52
CA GLU A 95 3.88 -26.44 3.87
C GLU A 95 3.94 -25.47 2.66
N GLU A 96 4.70 -25.82 1.63
CA GLU A 96 4.83 -25.03 0.39
C GLU A 96 4.39 -25.84 -0.85
N GLY A 97 3.86 -27.05 -0.64
CA GLY A 97 3.54 -27.94 -1.73
C GLY A 97 2.35 -27.47 -2.56
N HIS A 98 1.34 -26.89 -1.90
CA HIS A 98 0.17 -26.36 -2.62
C HIS A 98 0.52 -25.19 -3.54
N ARG A 99 1.52 -24.36 -3.17
CA ARG A 99 2.02 -23.26 -4.02
C ARG A 99 2.73 -23.74 -5.28
N LYS A 100 3.41 -24.88 -5.21
CA LYS A 100 4.13 -25.51 -6.33
C LYS A 100 3.22 -26.24 -7.30
N GLU A 101 2.10 -26.73 -6.80
CA GLU A 101 1.26 -27.69 -7.53
C GLU A 101 -0.05 -27.03 -7.99
N GLY A 102 -0.29 -25.78 -7.58
CA GLY A 102 -1.59 -25.14 -7.74
C GLY A 102 -1.68 -23.72 -7.19
N VAL A 103 -2.91 -23.23 -7.08
CA VAL A 103 -3.26 -21.91 -6.55
C VAL A 103 -4.38 -22.01 -5.54
N LEU A 104 -4.40 -21.08 -4.58
CA LEU A 104 -5.44 -20.96 -3.58
C LEU A 104 -5.96 -19.52 -3.51
N PHE A 105 -7.27 -19.33 -3.57
CA PHE A 105 -7.87 -18.01 -3.37
C PHE A 105 -9.28 -18.07 -2.80
N TYR A 106 -9.77 -16.93 -2.34
CA TYR A 106 -11.15 -16.74 -1.92
C TYR A 106 -11.94 -15.98 -2.96
N GLU A 107 -13.21 -16.35 -3.11
CA GLU A 107 -14.22 -15.51 -3.75
C GLU A 107 -15.26 -15.16 -2.69
N ASN A 108 -15.42 -13.87 -2.42
CA ASN A 108 -16.28 -13.39 -1.36
C ASN A 108 -17.67 -13.04 -1.91
N GLN A 109 -18.71 -13.33 -1.14
CA GLN A 109 -20.06 -12.93 -1.48
C GLN A 109 -20.20 -11.40 -1.48
N SER A 110 -19.54 -10.72 -0.53
CA SER A 110 -19.48 -9.26 -0.44
C SER A 110 -18.87 -8.59 -1.68
N ASP A 111 -18.09 -9.33 -2.47
CA ASP A 111 -17.56 -8.89 -3.77
C ASP A 111 -18.46 -9.30 -4.95
N ASN A 112 -19.70 -9.72 -4.69
CA ASN A 112 -20.67 -10.25 -5.66
C ASN A 112 -20.16 -11.49 -6.42
N ALA A 113 -19.36 -12.35 -5.77
CA ALA A 113 -18.93 -13.59 -6.39
C ALA A 113 -20.11 -14.49 -6.75
N ALA A 114 -20.12 -15.02 -7.98
CA ALA A 114 -21.17 -15.94 -8.43
C ALA A 114 -21.16 -17.27 -7.65
N GLN A 115 -19.99 -17.69 -7.17
CA GLN A 115 -19.78 -18.89 -6.39
C GLN A 115 -18.78 -18.60 -5.26
N PRO A 116 -19.26 -18.03 -4.14
CA PRO A 116 -18.38 -17.67 -3.03
C PRO A 116 -17.80 -18.92 -2.36
N GLY A 117 -16.62 -18.76 -1.78
CA GLY A 117 -15.90 -19.83 -1.11
C GLY A 117 -14.39 -19.79 -1.32
N ILE A 118 -13.74 -20.85 -0.86
CA ILE A 118 -12.34 -21.13 -1.10
C ILE A 118 -12.19 -22.01 -2.34
N TRP A 119 -11.30 -21.58 -3.23
CA TRP A 119 -11.00 -22.23 -4.48
C TRP A 119 -9.59 -22.82 -4.44
N ILE A 120 -9.51 -24.13 -4.65
CA ILE A 120 -8.28 -24.91 -4.71
C ILE A 120 -8.05 -25.34 -6.16
N GLY A 121 -7.14 -24.64 -6.85
CA GLY A 121 -6.71 -24.99 -8.20
C GLY A 121 -5.52 -25.92 -8.15
N ILE A 122 -5.56 -27.09 -8.78
CA ILE A 122 -4.40 -27.98 -8.92
C ILE A 122 -4.08 -28.13 -10.40
N GLN A 123 -2.82 -27.90 -10.79
CA GLN A 123 -2.39 -27.92 -12.18
C GLN A 123 -2.47 -29.34 -12.76
N ASP A 124 -1.84 -30.28 -12.06
CA ASP A 124 -1.81 -31.71 -12.40
C ASP A 124 -2.38 -32.56 -11.26
N PRO A 125 -3.71 -32.71 -11.16
CA PRO A 125 -4.35 -33.54 -10.15
C PRO A 125 -3.86 -34.98 -10.19
N ASP A 126 -3.44 -35.50 -9.04
CA ASP A 126 -2.98 -36.88 -8.85
C ASP A 126 -3.61 -37.51 -7.59
N GLU A 127 -3.13 -38.69 -7.19
CA GLU A 127 -3.63 -39.43 -6.01
C GLU A 127 -3.47 -38.67 -4.68
N ARG A 128 -2.68 -37.59 -4.63
CA ARG A 128 -2.58 -36.71 -3.45
C ARG A 128 -3.83 -35.87 -3.30
N LEU A 129 -4.44 -35.40 -4.40
CA LEU A 129 -5.70 -34.65 -4.33
C LEU A 129 -6.80 -35.49 -3.67
N ASP A 130 -6.91 -36.77 -4.01
CA ASP A 130 -7.88 -37.68 -3.37
C ASP A 130 -7.68 -37.75 -1.85
N LYS A 131 -6.41 -37.78 -1.38
CA LYS A 131 -6.10 -37.76 0.05
C LYS A 131 -6.53 -36.46 0.74
N VAL A 132 -6.36 -35.31 0.08
CA VAL A 132 -6.85 -34.01 0.60
C VAL A 132 -8.36 -34.01 0.69
N VAL A 133 -9.05 -34.47 -0.35
CA VAL A 133 -10.52 -34.58 -0.39
C VAL A 133 -11.02 -35.50 0.72
N ASP A 134 -10.37 -36.64 0.93
CA ASP A 134 -10.72 -37.58 2.01
C ASP A 134 -10.56 -36.96 3.40
N LEU A 135 -9.46 -36.24 3.65
CA LEU A 135 -9.22 -35.53 4.92
C LEU A 135 -10.31 -34.50 5.19
N LEU A 136 -10.63 -33.66 4.20
CA LEU A 136 -11.68 -32.65 4.32
C LEU A 136 -13.06 -33.27 4.46
N GLN A 137 -13.35 -34.35 3.74
CA GLN A 137 -14.62 -35.07 3.83
C GLN A 137 -14.85 -35.65 5.22
N GLN A 138 -13.79 -36.11 5.92
CA GLN A 138 -13.87 -36.53 7.31
C GLN A 138 -14.24 -35.36 8.23
N GLN A 139 -13.69 -34.17 8.00
CA GLN A 139 -14.03 -32.97 8.76
C GLN A 139 -15.49 -32.53 8.53
N VAL A 140 -15.97 -32.60 7.29
CA VAL A 140 -17.38 -32.36 6.93
C VAL A 140 -18.28 -33.38 7.63
N GLY A 141 -17.93 -34.68 7.60
CA GLY A 141 -18.67 -35.74 8.27
C GLY A 141 -18.75 -35.57 9.79
N ALA A 142 -17.71 -34.99 10.39
CA ALA A 142 -17.67 -34.64 11.81
C ALA A 142 -18.40 -33.33 12.17
N GLY A 143 -18.90 -32.59 11.17
CA GLY A 143 -19.55 -31.30 11.37
C GLY A 143 -18.61 -30.17 11.82
N LYS A 144 -17.33 -30.28 11.49
CA LYS A 144 -16.32 -29.25 11.79
C LYS A 144 -16.35 -28.12 10.76
N ILE A 145 -16.53 -28.47 9.50
CA ILE A 145 -16.55 -27.56 8.36
C ILE A 145 -17.74 -27.86 7.45
N LEU A 146 -18.11 -26.90 6.60
CA LEU A 146 -19.06 -27.10 5.51
C LEU A 146 -18.32 -27.46 4.21
N ALA A 147 -18.94 -28.28 3.38
CA ALA A 147 -18.42 -28.66 2.07
C ALA A 147 -18.77 -27.62 0.99
N SER A 148 -19.92 -26.95 1.12
CA SER A 148 -20.45 -26.05 0.09
C SER A 148 -19.53 -24.90 -0.34
N PRO A 149 -18.71 -24.27 0.53
CA PRO A 149 -17.84 -23.19 0.11
C PRO A 149 -16.45 -23.69 -0.35
N ILE A 150 -16.22 -25.00 -0.51
CA ILE A 150 -14.91 -25.55 -0.87
C ILE A 150 -14.96 -26.12 -2.29
N HIS A 151 -14.19 -25.53 -3.20
CA HIS A 151 -14.22 -25.85 -4.64
C HIS A 151 -12.86 -26.33 -5.12
N PHE A 152 -12.81 -27.45 -5.85
CA PHE A 152 -11.59 -27.96 -6.47
C PHE A 152 -11.67 -27.87 -7.98
N TYR A 153 -10.67 -27.26 -8.61
CA TYR A 153 -10.65 -27.12 -10.07
C TYR A 153 -9.25 -27.38 -10.66
N ARG A 154 -9.20 -27.63 -11.96
CA ARG A 154 -7.92 -27.70 -12.70
C ARG A 154 -7.40 -26.30 -12.95
N SER A 155 -6.23 -25.98 -12.42
CA SER A 155 -5.55 -24.71 -12.73
C SER A 155 -4.67 -24.85 -13.98
N ALA A 156 -4.42 -23.76 -14.69
CA ALA A 156 -3.43 -23.74 -15.77
C ALA A 156 -2.00 -23.55 -15.24
N TYR A 157 -1.87 -22.98 -14.04
CA TYR A 157 -0.61 -22.57 -13.41
C TYR A 157 -0.65 -22.81 -11.90
N SER A 158 0.52 -22.81 -11.28
CA SER A 158 0.72 -22.77 -9.83
C SER A 158 1.05 -21.35 -9.34
N GLU A 159 1.05 -21.10 -8.02
CA GLU A 159 1.53 -19.83 -7.45
C GLU A 159 3.02 -19.62 -7.75
N ASP A 160 3.81 -20.68 -7.77
CA ASP A 160 5.22 -20.60 -8.13
C ASP A 160 5.42 -20.25 -9.62
N ASP A 161 4.59 -20.77 -10.53
CA ASP A 161 4.60 -20.37 -11.94
C ASP A 161 4.28 -18.87 -12.08
N LEU A 162 3.26 -18.38 -11.37
CA LEU A 162 2.88 -16.97 -11.39
C LEU A 162 3.97 -16.07 -10.79
N ARG A 163 4.65 -16.52 -9.73
CA ARG A 163 5.79 -15.79 -9.16
C ARG A 163 6.95 -15.73 -10.15
N GLN A 164 7.29 -16.85 -10.78
CA GLN A 164 8.34 -16.89 -11.79
C GLN A 164 8.01 -15.97 -12.96
N LEU A 165 6.75 -15.94 -13.41
CA LEU A 165 6.30 -15.01 -14.46
C LEU A 165 6.47 -13.54 -14.04
N GLN A 166 6.14 -13.19 -12.79
CA GLN A 166 6.39 -11.83 -12.27
C GLN A 166 7.87 -11.48 -12.27
N ASP A 167 8.74 -12.42 -11.88
CA ASP A 167 10.20 -12.24 -11.89
C ASP A 167 10.74 -12.05 -13.32
N ASP A 168 10.24 -12.83 -14.28
CA ASP A 168 10.62 -12.73 -15.69
C ASP A 168 10.19 -11.38 -16.29
N VAL A 169 8.97 -10.93 -15.97
CA VAL A 169 8.46 -9.60 -16.37
C VAL A 169 9.29 -8.48 -15.73
N LEU A 170 9.65 -8.63 -14.45
CA LEU A 170 10.51 -7.68 -13.76
C LEU A 170 11.89 -7.59 -14.42
N GLU A 171 12.51 -8.73 -14.76
CA GLU A 171 13.79 -8.79 -15.45
C GLU A 171 13.72 -8.09 -16.83
N ALA A 172 12.63 -8.27 -17.57
CA ALA A 172 12.40 -7.59 -18.84
C ALA A 172 12.24 -6.07 -18.70
N ILE A 173 11.62 -5.60 -17.61
CA ILE A 173 11.38 -4.18 -17.33
C ILE A 173 12.62 -3.48 -16.76
N GLN A 174 13.47 -4.17 -16.00
CA GLN A 174 14.61 -3.55 -15.32
C GLN A 174 15.50 -2.67 -16.22
N PRO A 175 15.88 -3.07 -17.44
CA PRO A 175 16.68 -2.23 -18.35
C PRO A 175 15.96 -0.96 -18.83
N MET A 176 14.63 -0.92 -18.73
CA MET A 176 13.79 0.22 -19.14
C MET A 176 13.68 1.28 -18.04
N ASN A 177 13.99 0.93 -16.79
CA ASN A 177 13.94 1.83 -15.66
C ASN A 177 15.19 2.72 -15.61
N THR A 178 15.00 4.03 -15.57
CA THR A 178 16.08 5.03 -15.54
C THR A 178 16.64 5.29 -14.13
N GLY A 179 16.20 4.51 -13.14
CA GLY A 179 16.52 4.70 -11.72
C GLY A 179 15.62 5.72 -11.02
N ARG A 180 14.61 6.24 -11.71
CA ARG A 180 13.52 7.04 -11.17
C ARG A 180 12.19 6.39 -11.59
N GLY A 181 11.21 6.45 -10.72
CA GLY A 181 9.88 5.89 -10.91
C GLY A 181 9.50 4.83 -9.90
N SER A 182 8.27 4.35 -10.06
CA SER A 182 7.62 3.32 -9.26
C SER A 182 7.21 2.19 -10.19
N LEU A 183 7.37 0.95 -9.71
CA LEU A 183 6.98 -0.26 -10.41
C LEU A 183 6.28 -1.17 -9.41
N GLY A 184 5.08 -1.62 -9.74
CA GLY A 184 4.41 -2.75 -9.11
C GLY A 184 4.06 -3.77 -10.17
N ILE A 185 4.36 -5.03 -9.89
CA ILE A 185 3.99 -6.16 -10.74
C ILE A 185 3.24 -7.15 -9.85
N SER A 186 2.08 -7.59 -10.31
CA SER A 186 1.30 -8.65 -9.68
C SER A 186 0.73 -9.57 -10.75
N ALA A 187 0.50 -10.83 -10.36
CA ALA A 187 -0.27 -11.75 -11.17
C ALA A 187 -1.63 -11.99 -10.53
N ASP A 188 -2.71 -11.89 -11.30
CA ASP A 188 -4.03 -12.29 -10.85
C ASP A 188 -4.06 -13.82 -10.73
N VAL A 189 -4.27 -14.33 -9.53
CA VAL A 189 -4.25 -15.78 -9.25
C VAL A 189 -5.42 -16.55 -9.86
N LYS A 190 -6.45 -15.87 -10.36
CA LYS A 190 -7.65 -16.45 -10.98
C LYS A 190 -7.54 -16.51 -12.50
N THR A 191 -6.93 -15.50 -13.12
CA THR A 191 -6.81 -15.39 -14.58
C THR A 191 -5.40 -15.70 -15.07
N GLY A 192 -4.37 -15.45 -14.27
CA GLY A 192 -2.96 -15.53 -14.65
C GLY A 192 -2.52 -14.30 -15.45
N ASP A 193 -3.37 -13.27 -15.51
CA ASP A 193 -3.03 -11.99 -16.12
C ASP A 193 -1.99 -11.27 -15.26
N ILE A 194 -1.11 -10.51 -15.91
CA ILE A 194 -0.10 -9.69 -15.23
C ILE A 194 -0.57 -8.25 -15.19
N GLU A 195 -0.62 -7.69 -13.99
CA GLU A 195 -0.89 -6.27 -13.74
C GLU A 195 0.42 -5.55 -13.47
N ILE A 196 0.68 -4.49 -14.23
CA ILE A 196 1.89 -3.67 -14.14
C ILE A 196 1.47 -2.24 -13.84
N SER A 197 1.67 -1.81 -12.60
CA SER A 197 1.57 -0.40 -12.23
C SER A 197 2.93 0.28 -12.42
N HIS A 198 2.95 1.41 -13.12
CA HIS A 198 4.20 2.10 -13.42
C HIS A 198 4.04 3.60 -13.61
N ASP A 199 5.15 4.32 -13.64
CA ASP A 199 5.20 5.74 -14.01
C ASP A 199 6.35 6.05 -14.97
N PHE A 200 6.94 5.05 -15.62
CA PHE A 200 8.09 5.26 -16.52
C PHE A 200 8.00 4.49 -17.85
N LEU A 201 7.15 3.46 -17.96
CA LEU A 201 7.01 2.70 -19.21
C LEU A 201 6.24 3.50 -20.27
N LYS A 202 6.88 3.72 -21.41
CA LYS A 202 6.28 4.35 -22.59
C LYS A 202 5.41 3.36 -23.35
N GLU A 203 4.46 3.85 -24.15
CA GLU A 203 3.58 2.99 -24.97
C GLU A 203 4.36 1.97 -25.82
N GLY A 204 5.46 2.38 -26.46
CA GLY A 204 6.28 1.47 -27.25
C GLY A 204 6.95 0.35 -26.44
N GLN A 205 7.33 0.62 -25.18
CA GLN A 205 7.89 -0.38 -24.27
C GLN A 205 6.80 -1.34 -23.77
N GLN A 206 5.60 -0.83 -23.52
CA GLN A 206 4.45 -1.68 -23.17
C GLN A 206 4.10 -2.65 -24.31
N GLU A 207 4.12 -2.19 -25.57
CA GLU A 207 3.92 -3.07 -26.73
C GLU A 207 5.03 -4.12 -26.87
N GLU A 208 6.29 -3.75 -26.63
CA GLU A 208 7.41 -4.70 -26.62
C GLU A 208 7.20 -5.81 -25.58
N LEU A 209 6.76 -5.44 -24.36
CA LEU A 209 6.43 -6.40 -23.30
C LEU A 209 5.24 -7.29 -23.68
N ARG A 210 4.17 -6.72 -24.26
CA ARG A 210 3.04 -7.52 -24.79
C ARG A 210 3.48 -8.52 -25.85
N HIS A 211 4.45 -8.15 -26.69
CA HIS A 211 5.02 -9.07 -27.68
C HIS A 211 5.91 -10.15 -27.05
N GLN A 212 6.71 -9.79 -26.05
CA GLN A 212 7.60 -10.74 -25.36
C GLN A 212 6.83 -11.78 -24.55
N PHE A 213 5.73 -11.38 -23.91
CA PHE A 213 4.88 -12.23 -23.08
C PHE A 213 3.53 -12.52 -23.76
N ALA A 214 3.56 -12.85 -25.06
CA ALA A 214 2.35 -12.97 -25.89
C ALA A 214 1.35 -14.06 -25.45
N ASP A 215 1.80 -15.02 -24.63
CA ASP A 215 0.95 -16.07 -24.06
C ASP A 215 0.18 -15.61 -22.80
N HIS A 216 0.45 -14.39 -22.31
CA HIS A 216 -0.18 -13.78 -21.15
C HIS A 216 -0.80 -12.42 -21.50
N LEU A 217 -1.88 -12.08 -20.82
CA LEU A 217 -2.45 -10.73 -20.91
C LEU A 217 -1.74 -9.82 -19.92
N LEU A 218 -1.21 -8.70 -20.41
CA LEU A 218 -0.57 -7.67 -19.59
C LEU A 218 -1.44 -6.41 -19.53
N HIS A 219 -1.85 -6.05 -18.32
CA HIS A 219 -2.57 -4.82 -18.02
C HIS A 219 -1.59 -3.79 -17.47
N PHE A 220 -1.57 -2.60 -18.05
CA PHE A 220 -0.68 -1.52 -17.63
C PHE A 220 -1.51 -0.40 -17.02
N GLU A 221 -1.15 0.01 -15.82
CA GLU A 221 -1.73 1.15 -15.13
C GLU A 221 -0.65 2.20 -14.88
N GLN A 222 -0.88 3.42 -15.38
CA GLN A 222 0.00 4.53 -15.05
C GLN A 222 -0.38 5.09 -13.66
N THR A 223 0.53 4.99 -12.69
CA THR A 223 0.33 5.52 -11.34
C THR A 223 1.05 6.86 -11.15
N GLY A 224 0.29 7.94 -10.98
CA GLY A 224 0.85 9.28 -10.81
C GLY A 224 1.46 9.85 -12.10
N ARG A 225 2.41 10.78 -11.93
CA ARG A 225 3.05 11.46 -13.06
C ARG A 225 4.15 10.61 -13.67
N MET A 226 4.20 10.60 -15.00
CA MET A 226 5.32 10.02 -15.73
C MET A 226 6.66 10.65 -15.29
N VAL A 227 7.67 9.81 -15.11
CA VAL A 227 9.05 10.23 -14.87
C VAL A 227 9.50 11.13 -16.01
N ALA A 228 10.07 12.28 -15.64
CA ALA A 228 10.56 13.25 -16.61
C ALA A 228 11.71 12.66 -17.44
N GLU A 229 11.73 12.97 -18.73
CA GLU A 229 12.81 12.53 -19.62
C GLU A 229 14.14 13.20 -19.25
N PRO A 230 15.29 12.62 -19.65
CA PRO A 230 16.58 13.28 -19.47
C PRO A 230 16.59 14.71 -20.02
N GLY A 231 16.80 15.69 -19.14
CA GLY A 231 16.82 17.11 -19.48
C GLY A 231 15.50 17.86 -19.26
N GLU A 232 14.41 17.15 -18.96
CA GLU A 232 13.17 17.76 -18.50
C GLU A 232 13.26 18.12 -17.00
N PRO A 233 12.60 19.21 -16.56
CA PRO A 233 12.65 19.63 -15.17
C PRO A 233 11.89 18.64 -14.27
N THR A 234 12.53 18.20 -13.19
CA THR A 234 11.89 17.44 -12.11
C THR A 234 11.41 18.30 -10.96
N THR A 235 11.45 19.62 -11.14
CA THR A 235 10.92 20.61 -10.21
C THR A 235 10.01 21.59 -10.95
N THR A 236 8.82 21.88 -10.40
CA THR A 236 8.05 23.06 -10.82
C THR A 236 7.99 24.13 -9.75
N TYR A 237 7.88 25.35 -10.23
CA TYR A 237 7.64 26.53 -9.43
C TYR A 237 6.24 27.08 -9.73
N PRO A 238 5.59 27.71 -8.74
CA PRO A 238 4.28 28.30 -8.95
C PRO A 238 4.42 29.55 -9.82
N GLU A 239 3.41 29.82 -10.67
CA GLU A 239 3.39 31.04 -11.49
C GLU A 239 3.45 32.31 -10.63
N GLN A 240 2.79 32.28 -9.46
CA GLN A 240 2.88 33.31 -8.43
C GLN A 240 3.74 32.81 -7.27
N PRO A 241 4.98 33.30 -7.12
CA PRO A 241 5.90 32.82 -6.09
C PRO A 241 5.48 33.18 -4.66
N PHE A 242 4.58 34.15 -4.49
CA PHE A 242 4.17 34.66 -3.19
C PHE A 242 2.65 34.67 -3.04
N THR A 243 2.19 34.43 -1.82
CA THR A 243 0.80 34.60 -1.38
C THR A 243 0.75 35.38 -0.07
N THR A 244 -0.28 36.20 0.11
CA THR A 244 -0.55 36.89 1.39
C THR A 244 -1.36 36.02 2.37
N THR A 245 -1.77 34.82 1.95
CA THR A 245 -2.53 33.89 2.77
C THR A 245 -1.62 32.77 3.26
N PRO A 246 -1.47 32.57 4.58
CA PRO A 246 -0.67 31.48 5.11
C PRO A 246 -1.30 30.12 4.75
N SER A 247 -0.47 29.10 4.56
CA SER A 247 -0.92 27.74 4.25
C SER A 247 -0.03 26.71 4.93
N THR A 248 -0.62 25.62 5.37
CA THR A 248 0.07 24.45 5.93
C THR A 248 0.06 23.27 4.97
N GLU A 249 -0.25 23.53 3.69
CA GLU A 249 -0.15 22.53 2.62
C GLU A 249 1.32 22.22 2.31
N GLY A 250 1.60 20.94 2.06
CA GLY A 250 2.93 20.43 1.73
C GLY A 250 3.85 20.29 2.95
N SER A 251 5.13 20.18 2.66
CA SER A 251 6.19 19.91 3.62
C SER A 251 7.29 20.96 3.47
N TYR A 252 7.90 21.38 4.57
CA TYR A 252 9.06 22.28 4.54
C TYR A 252 10.33 21.52 4.19
N VAL A 253 11.15 22.08 3.30
CA VAL A 253 12.52 21.62 3.08
C VAL A 253 13.38 22.04 4.27
N MET A 254 13.72 21.09 5.14
CA MET A 254 14.44 21.34 6.38
C MET A 254 15.96 21.24 6.22
N GLU A 255 16.40 20.41 5.27
CA GLU A 255 17.81 20.21 4.95
C GLU A 255 17.99 19.90 3.48
N ILE A 256 19.09 20.38 2.90
CA ILE A 256 19.53 20.02 1.56
C ILE A 256 20.98 19.54 1.69
N GLY A 257 21.22 18.31 1.24
CA GLY A 257 22.53 17.70 1.17
C GLY A 257 22.96 17.44 -0.28
N GLU A 258 24.06 16.73 -0.46
CA GLU A 258 24.47 16.25 -1.78
C GLU A 258 23.48 15.17 -2.25
N GLY A 259 22.70 15.49 -3.27
CA GLY A 259 21.73 14.59 -3.89
C GLY A 259 20.58 14.15 -3.00
N GLN A 260 20.27 14.89 -1.93
CA GLN A 260 19.18 14.56 -1.00
C GLN A 260 18.57 15.79 -0.35
N MET A 261 17.35 15.64 0.13
CA MET A 261 16.64 16.64 0.94
C MET A 261 15.90 15.98 2.10
N LEU A 262 15.83 16.67 3.24
CA LEU A 262 14.89 16.36 4.31
C LEU A 262 13.68 17.25 4.14
N VAL A 263 12.48 16.66 4.07
CA VAL A 263 11.23 17.40 4.16
C VAL A 263 10.46 16.99 5.42
N VAL A 264 9.78 17.94 6.04
CA VAL A 264 8.92 17.71 7.21
C VAL A 264 7.58 18.38 6.96
N ASP A 265 6.48 17.66 7.17
CA ASP A 265 5.14 18.17 6.90
C ASP A 265 4.86 19.47 7.65
N ALA A 266 4.19 20.41 6.97
CA ALA A 266 3.79 21.68 7.58
C ALA A 266 2.54 21.53 8.46
N LYS A 267 1.86 20.38 8.39
CA LYS A 267 0.66 20.04 9.16
C LYS A 267 0.85 18.68 9.84
N PRO A 268 0.53 18.55 11.14
CA PRO A 268 0.59 17.25 11.79
C PRO A 268 -0.53 16.32 11.34
N ARG A 269 -0.26 15.02 11.38
CA ARG A 269 -1.27 13.96 11.45
C ARG A 269 -1.73 13.79 12.90
N ASP A 270 -3.03 13.68 13.08
CA ASP A 270 -3.66 13.42 14.37
C ASP A 270 -3.92 11.91 14.50
N PHE A 271 -3.19 11.26 15.41
CA PHE A 271 -3.38 9.85 15.77
C PHE A 271 -4.03 9.70 17.16
N GLY A 272 -4.59 10.77 17.73
CA GLY A 272 -5.21 10.77 19.06
C GLY A 272 -4.24 10.80 20.26
N SER A 273 -2.92 10.72 20.02
CA SER A 273 -1.87 10.74 21.05
C SER A 273 -0.93 11.96 20.99
N GLY A 274 -1.26 12.96 20.17
CA GLY A 274 -0.46 14.19 20.00
C GLY A 274 -0.19 14.52 18.53
N ASP A 275 0.51 15.63 18.30
CA ASP A 275 0.89 16.09 16.97
C ASP A 275 2.05 15.22 16.42
N PHE A 276 1.80 14.43 15.37
CA PHE A 276 2.83 13.70 14.66
C PHE A 276 3.12 14.37 13.31
N TYR A 277 4.39 14.67 13.02
CA TYR A 277 4.79 15.27 11.76
C TYR A 277 5.58 14.27 10.94
N ASP A 278 5.14 14.02 9.71
CA ASP A 278 5.89 13.19 8.79
C ASP A 278 7.19 13.87 8.42
N ALA A 279 8.25 13.08 8.41
CA ALA A 279 9.57 13.52 8.03
C ALA A 279 10.16 12.45 7.12
N VAL A 280 10.67 12.85 5.96
CA VAL A 280 11.25 11.93 4.98
C VAL A 280 12.52 12.53 4.40
N TYR A 281 13.60 11.74 4.41
CA TYR A 281 14.76 11.98 3.59
C TYR A 281 14.52 11.41 2.19
N TYR A 282 14.50 12.29 1.20
CA TYR A 282 14.39 11.91 -0.19
C TYR A 282 15.76 12.01 -0.87
N GLY A 283 16.20 10.93 -1.50
CA GLY A 283 17.19 10.98 -2.57
C GLY A 283 16.62 11.81 -3.72
N TYR A 284 17.28 12.92 -4.02
CA TYR A 284 16.90 13.86 -5.07
C TYR A 284 18.17 14.52 -5.64
N PRO A 285 18.72 14.01 -6.76
CA PRO A 285 20.04 14.39 -7.27
C PRO A 285 20.26 15.90 -7.42
N ASP A 286 19.23 16.62 -7.85
CA ASP A 286 19.30 18.03 -8.19
C ASP A 286 18.89 18.97 -7.04
N ALA A 287 18.68 18.45 -5.82
CA ALA A 287 18.16 19.19 -4.67
C ALA A 287 18.89 20.52 -4.40
N ALA A 288 20.22 20.54 -4.48
CA ALA A 288 21.02 21.73 -4.20
C ALA A 288 20.89 22.85 -5.26
N ASN A 289 20.53 22.48 -6.49
CA ASN A 289 20.32 23.43 -7.59
C ASN A 289 18.86 23.87 -7.64
N ASP A 290 17.95 22.95 -7.35
CA ASP A 290 16.53 23.11 -7.59
C ASP A 290 15.76 23.66 -6.40
N LEU A 291 16.28 23.56 -5.17
CA LEU A 291 15.54 23.86 -3.96
C LEU A 291 16.33 24.73 -2.99
N LYS A 292 15.61 25.31 -2.02
CA LYS A 292 16.17 26.09 -0.92
C LYS A 292 15.55 25.64 0.40
N VAL A 293 16.38 25.60 1.44
CA VAL A 293 15.93 25.35 2.81
C VAL A 293 14.86 26.38 3.19
N GLY A 294 13.76 25.90 3.76
CA GLY A 294 12.59 26.66 4.19
C GLY A 294 11.46 26.71 3.18
N GLN A 295 11.67 26.33 1.92
CA GLN A 295 10.57 26.27 0.94
C GLN A 295 9.53 25.22 1.34
N ARG A 296 8.26 25.48 1.03
CA ARG A 296 7.21 24.46 1.08
C ARG A 296 7.13 23.74 -0.25
N VAL A 297 7.07 22.42 -0.20
CA VAL A 297 7.04 21.54 -1.37
C VAL A 297 6.00 20.44 -1.23
N LYS A 298 5.52 19.92 -2.36
CA LYS A 298 4.96 18.57 -2.45
C LYS A 298 5.96 17.67 -3.14
N VAL A 299 6.17 16.48 -2.61
CA VAL A 299 7.13 15.51 -3.15
C VAL A 299 6.35 14.31 -3.66
N GLU A 300 6.57 13.95 -4.92
CA GLU A 300 6.10 12.68 -5.47
C GLU A 300 7.24 11.67 -5.33
N ALA A 301 6.99 10.62 -4.56
CA ALA A 301 7.99 9.58 -4.30
C ALA A 301 8.26 8.74 -5.55
N SER A 302 9.49 8.22 -5.60
CA SER A 302 9.95 7.22 -6.56
C SER A 302 10.04 5.89 -5.82
N GLY A 303 9.03 5.04 -5.95
CA GLY A 303 8.96 3.77 -5.25
C GLY A 303 8.65 3.90 -3.75
N PRO A 304 8.94 2.85 -2.96
CA PRO A 304 8.54 2.79 -1.56
C PRO A 304 9.35 3.72 -0.66
N ILE A 305 8.75 4.11 0.48
CA ILE A 305 9.41 4.82 1.57
C ILE A 305 9.69 3.81 2.68
N ALA A 306 10.95 3.69 3.10
CA ALA A 306 11.36 2.78 4.16
C ALA A 306 10.79 3.21 5.52
N GLU A 307 10.21 2.25 6.24
CA GLU A 307 9.62 2.41 7.56
C GLU A 307 10.67 2.75 8.62
N SER A 308 10.94 4.05 8.77
CA SER A 308 11.88 4.63 9.72
C SER A 308 11.44 6.05 10.06
N TYR A 309 12.04 6.66 11.08
CA TYR A 309 11.75 8.05 11.41
C TYR A 309 13.05 8.86 11.57
N PRO A 310 13.33 9.82 10.67
CA PRO A 310 12.59 10.13 9.44
C PRO A 310 12.58 8.96 8.44
N GLY A 311 11.51 8.83 7.66
CA GLY A 311 11.41 7.87 6.57
C GLY A 311 12.51 8.09 5.53
N GLN A 312 12.81 7.08 4.74
CA GLN A 312 13.85 7.15 3.70
C GLN A 312 13.25 6.75 2.35
N GLY A 313 13.40 7.57 1.33
CA GLY A 313 12.89 7.28 -0.01
C GLY A 313 13.66 8.03 -1.09
N SER A 314 13.15 7.99 -2.32
CA SER A 314 13.63 8.82 -3.42
C SER A 314 12.49 9.67 -3.97
N ALA A 315 12.79 10.84 -4.51
CA ALA A 315 11.81 11.71 -5.14
C ALA A 315 11.94 11.63 -6.65
N LYS A 316 10.82 11.42 -7.36
CA LYS A 316 10.79 11.57 -8.83
C LYS A 316 10.42 12.98 -9.24
N TYR A 317 9.66 13.70 -8.41
CA TYR A 317 9.18 15.03 -8.73
C TYR A 317 8.98 15.90 -7.49
N VAL A 318 9.26 17.19 -7.61
CA VAL A 318 9.05 18.18 -6.54
C VAL A 318 8.26 19.39 -7.05
N GLU A 319 7.14 19.70 -6.42
CA GLU A 319 6.38 20.91 -6.68
C GLU A 319 6.67 21.93 -5.58
N VAL A 320 7.30 23.05 -5.90
CA VAL A 320 7.46 24.18 -4.98
C VAL A 320 6.12 24.91 -4.88
N LEU A 321 5.68 25.20 -3.65
CA LEU A 321 4.43 25.90 -3.38
C LEU A 321 4.67 27.41 -3.20
N PRO A 322 3.64 28.26 -3.43
CA PRO A 322 3.74 29.69 -3.17
C PRO A 322 4.13 30.00 -1.73
N GLU A 323 5.08 30.90 -1.55
CA GLU A 323 5.59 31.26 -0.23
C GLU A 323 4.68 32.29 0.44
N TYR A 324 4.38 32.09 1.72
CA TYR A 324 3.67 33.11 2.48
C TYR A 324 4.54 34.35 2.66
N LYS A 325 4.07 35.49 2.16
CA LYS A 325 4.69 36.81 2.29
C LYS A 325 3.61 37.88 2.49
N PRO A 326 3.33 38.29 3.74
CA PRO A 326 2.45 39.42 4.04
C PRO A 326 2.87 40.68 3.27
N GLU A 327 1.92 41.55 2.95
CA GLU A 327 2.18 42.77 2.16
C GLU A 327 3.26 43.68 2.77
N GLN A 328 3.32 43.74 4.10
CA GLN A 328 4.27 44.58 4.83
C GLN A 328 5.57 43.84 5.20
N ALA A 329 5.68 42.55 4.89
CA ALA A 329 6.85 41.75 5.24
C ALA A 329 7.93 41.87 4.17
N LYS A 330 9.17 42.06 4.61
CA LYS A 330 10.37 42.02 3.76
C LYS A 330 10.77 40.59 3.48
N LEU A 331 10.76 39.74 4.50
CA LEU A 331 11.11 38.33 4.40
C LEU A 331 9.90 37.50 3.93
N SER A 332 10.15 36.43 3.20
CA SER A 332 9.17 35.38 2.97
C SER A 332 9.23 34.30 4.06
N GLU A 333 8.21 33.44 4.09
CA GLU A 333 8.16 32.24 4.90
C GLU A 333 9.45 31.40 4.79
N SER A 334 9.94 31.12 3.58
CA SER A 334 11.14 30.29 3.42
C SER A 334 12.39 30.94 4.02
N GLU A 335 12.55 32.26 3.87
CA GLU A 335 13.65 33.02 4.45
C GLU A 335 13.60 33.02 5.98
N VAL A 336 12.40 33.12 6.56
CA VAL A 336 12.18 33.06 8.01
C VAL A 336 12.48 31.66 8.53
N ILE A 337 11.96 30.61 7.90
CA ILE A 337 12.22 29.22 8.29
C ILE A 337 13.71 28.88 8.16
N GLY A 338 14.37 29.31 7.08
CA GLY A 338 15.82 29.16 6.92
C GLY A 338 16.62 29.79 8.06
N LYS A 339 16.24 31.01 8.49
CA LYS A 339 16.83 31.66 9.67
C LYS A 339 16.54 30.89 10.96
N VAL A 340 15.32 30.37 11.13
CA VAL A 340 14.94 29.55 12.29
C VAL A 340 15.79 28.28 12.36
N ILE A 341 15.92 27.53 11.26
CA ILE A 341 16.72 26.30 11.21
C ILE A 341 18.18 26.59 11.58
N GLN A 342 18.77 27.67 11.05
CA GLN A 342 20.13 28.08 11.39
C GLN A 342 20.31 28.45 12.88
N GLN A 343 19.30 29.07 13.51
CA GLN A 343 19.33 29.37 14.94
C GLN A 343 19.09 28.13 15.79
N ALA A 344 18.18 27.25 15.37
CA ALA A 344 17.82 26.03 16.05
C ALA A 344 18.96 25.02 16.03
N LYS A 345 19.67 24.84 14.91
CA LYS A 345 20.87 23.97 14.83
C LYS A 345 21.99 24.35 15.81
N LYS A 346 21.98 25.56 16.37
CA LYS A 346 22.95 25.99 17.41
C LYS A 346 22.51 25.67 18.84
N LYS A 347 21.24 25.28 19.05
CA LYS A 347 20.60 25.20 20.37
C LYS A 347 19.85 23.89 20.62
N LEU A 348 19.31 23.28 19.58
CA LEU A 348 18.56 22.03 19.61
C LEU A 348 19.43 20.95 18.99
N GLU A 349 19.39 19.76 19.58
CA GLU A 349 20.03 18.58 19.01
C GLU A 349 19.01 17.86 18.13
N GLY A 350 19.43 17.25 17.01
CA GLY A 350 18.50 16.53 16.14
C GLY A 350 17.58 17.41 15.26
N MET A 351 16.47 16.82 14.81
CA MET A 351 15.60 17.39 13.79
C MET A 351 14.65 18.44 14.38
N VAL A 352 14.51 19.57 13.66
CA VAL A 352 13.61 20.66 14.01
C VAL A 352 12.27 20.45 13.30
N ILE A 353 11.17 20.66 14.02
CA ILE A 353 9.80 20.64 13.47
C ILE A 353 9.20 22.03 13.61
N ILE A 354 8.58 22.54 12.55
CA ILE A 354 7.91 23.85 12.53
C ILE A 354 6.41 23.63 12.74
N ARG A 355 5.88 24.08 13.89
CA ARG A 355 4.46 23.95 14.23
C ARG A 355 3.62 25.08 13.68
N SER A 356 4.15 26.30 13.73
CA SER A 356 3.43 27.48 13.25
C SER A 356 4.38 28.61 12.90
N ILE A 357 3.96 29.45 11.95
CA ILE A 357 4.62 30.69 11.56
C ILE A 357 3.58 31.80 11.47
N THR A 358 3.84 32.93 12.12
CA THR A 358 2.93 34.08 12.12
C THR A 358 3.71 35.39 12.03
N PHE A 359 3.23 36.34 11.23
CA PHE A 359 3.81 37.68 11.11
C PHE A 359 3.01 38.68 11.94
N ASN A 360 3.71 39.54 12.68
CA ASN A 360 3.11 40.64 13.43
C ASN A 360 3.47 41.99 12.79
N GLU A 361 2.54 42.54 12.02
CA GLU A 361 2.70 43.82 11.31
C GLU A 361 3.10 44.98 12.23
N LYS A 362 2.51 45.05 13.45
CA LYS A 362 2.76 46.17 14.38
C LYS A 362 4.21 46.23 14.87
N THR A 363 4.88 45.09 14.91
CA THR A 363 6.24 44.97 15.45
C THR A 363 7.26 44.57 14.39
N ALA A 364 6.84 44.38 13.13
CA ALA A 364 7.66 43.85 12.05
C ALA A 364 8.45 42.60 12.48
N ASN A 365 7.77 41.66 13.15
CA ASN A 365 8.40 40.48 13.73
C ASN A 365 7.64 39.22 13.33
N TRP A 366 8.40 38.20 12.96
CA TRP A 366 7.92 36.84 12.77
C TRP A 366 8.00 36.08 14.09
N LYS A 367 6.93 35.38 14.44
CA LYS A 367 6.89 34.41 15.54
C LYS A 367 6.78 33.02 14.92
N VAL A 368 7.76 32.18 15.20
CA VAL A 368 7.79 30.77 14.78
C VAL A 368 7.77 29.89 16.02
N GLU A 369 6.88 28.92 16.04
CA GLU A 369 6.84 27.87 17.06
C GLU A 369 7.52 26.63 16.48
N ALA A 370 8.61 26.22 17.11
CA ALA A 370 9.41 25.08 16.68
C ALA A 370 9.64 24.13 17.86
N MET A 371 9.77 22.84 17.58
CA MET A 371 10.12 21.83 18.59
C MET A 371 11.21 20.91 18.06
N GLN A 372 11.91 20.27 18.98
CA GLN A 372 12.84 19.19 18.66
C GLN A 372 12.05 17.89 18.50
N SER A 373 12.41 17.09 17.51
CA SER A 373 11.81 15.77 17.34
C SER A 373 12.01 14.89 18.58
N GLY A 374 10.94 14.26 19.05
CA GLY A 374 10.94 13.45 20.27
C GLY A 374 10.77 14.24 21.58
N GLU A 375 10.61 15.55 21.50
CA GLU A 375 10.36 16.41 22.67
C GLU A 375 9.01 17.14 22.57
N ASP A 376 8.30 17.23 23.69
CA ASP A 376 7.04 18.00 23.77
C ASP A 376 7.27 19.50 23.97
N GLN A 377 8.52 19.93 24.19
CA GLN A 377 8.84 21.31 24.50
C GLN A 377 8.84 22.19 23.24
N VAL A 378 7.86 23.08 23.17
CA VAL A 378 7.78 24.10 22.10
C VAL A 378 8.64 25.31 22.44
N SER A 379 9.55 25.65 21.54
CA SER A 379 10.33 26.88 21.56
C SER A 379 9.71 27.95 20.66
N VAL A 380 9.55 29.16 21.19
CA VAL A 380 9.11 30.32 20.41
C VAL A 380 10.34 31.10 19.95
N ILE A 381 10.57 31.14 18.64
CA ILE A 381 11.68 31.85 18.00
C ILE A 381 11.12 33.11 17.34
N LYS A 382 11.77 34.25 17.61
CA LYS A 382 11.41 35.54 17.02
C LYS A 382 12.45 35.94 15.97
N ILE A 383 11.98 36.26 14.78
CA ILE A 383 12.83 36.75 13.68
C ILE A 383 12.37 38.16 13.33
N GLN A 384 13.29 39.12 13.45
CA GLN A 384 13.05 40.50 13.03
C GLN A 384 13.00 40.57 11.50
N ASP A 385 12.01 41.28 10.97
CA ASP A 385 11.78 41.47 9.54
C ASP A 385 12.62 42.65 9.01
N GLU A 386 13.92 42.42 8.86
CA GLU A 386 14.93 43.40 8.45
C GLU A 386 15.37 43.28 6.99
#